data_AF-A0A1G7WFF3-F1
#
_entry.id   AF-A0A1G7WFF3-F1
#
_cell.length_a   1.000
_cell.length_b   1.000
_cell.length_c   1.000
_cell.angle_alpha   90.00
_cell.angle_beta   90.00
_cell.angle_gamma   90.00
#
_symmetry.space_group_name_H-M   'P 1'
#
loop_
_entity.id
_entity.type
_entity.pdbx_description
1 polymer ?
#
loop_
_entity_poly.entity_id
_entity_poly.type
_entity_poly.pdbx_seq_one_letter_code
_entity_poly.pdbx_strand_id
1 'polypeptide(L)'
;MLALRTIALAGILGLAAHGAMADDAVGEVIVDKDQIAIAGNGYVRTFPCDGRRVSINGTQHNITLTGTCASLEMNGAENKVTLALAPKAVMVVAGIQQTVNWRSTGEPQQRISGVGHKIQRN
;
A
#
# COMPACT_ATOMS: atom_id res chain seq x y z
N MET A 1 63.02 23.38 -14.45
CA MET A 1 62.76 24.06 -13.16
C MET A 1 61.69 25.11 -13.40
N LEU A 2 60.67 25.13 -12.53
CA LEU A 2 59.49 26.03 -12.48
C LEU A 2 58.55 25.99 -13.69
N ALA A 3 57.23 26.11 -13.59
CA ALA A 3 56.20 25.89 -12.58
C ALA A 3 54.94 26.51 -13.22
N LEU A 4 53.84 25.77 -13.38
CA LEU A 4 52.51 26.36 -13.17
C LEU A 4 51.45 25.27 -13.01
N ARG A 5 50.86 25.23 -11.81
CA ARG A 5 49.69 24.43 -11.45
C ARG A 5 48.46 25.33 -11.41
N THR A 6 47.29 24.70 -11.62
CA THR A 6 45.89 25.17 -11.40
C THR A 6 45.34 26.09 -12.51
N ILE A 7 44.13 25.88 -13.06
CA ILE A 7 42.76 26.15 -12.52
C ILE A 7 41.77 25.27 -13.35
N ALA A 8 40.97 24.36 -12.78
CA ALA A 8 39.65 24.45 -12.11
C ALA A 8 38.37 24.49 -13.03
N LEU A 9 37.47 23.53 -12.76
CA LEU A 9 35.99 23.46 -12.93
C LEU A 9 35.29 23.43 -14.32
N ALA A 10 34.55 22.34 -14.55
CA ALA A 10 33.09 22.27 -14.82
C ALA A 10 32.71 20.77 -14.94
N GLY A 11 31.98 20.10 -14.04
CA GLY A 11 30.56 20.34 -13.70
C GLY A 11 29.74 20.26 -14.99
N ILE A 12 28.98 19.21 -15.30
CA ILE A 12 27.69 18.92 -14.67
C ILE A 12 27.43 17.39 -14.69
N LEU A 13 27.19 16.84 -13.49
CA LEU A 13 26.55 15.56 -13.26
C LEU A 13 25.11 15.66 -13.81
N GLY A 14 24.76 14.92 -14.85
CA GLY A 14 23.39 14.90 -15.35
C GLY A 14 22.46 14.27 -14.31
N LEU A 15 21.69 15.10 -13.59
CA LEU A 15 20.60 14.63 -12.75
C LEU A 15 19.52 14.04 -13.67
N ALA A 16 19.33 12.73 -13.60
CA ALA A 16 18.08 12.12 -14.02
C ALA A 16 16.99 12.59 -13.03
N ALA A 17 16.21 13.59 -13.44
CA ALA A 17 15.00 14.00 -12.76
C ALA A 17 13.95 12.88 -12.88
N HIS A 18 14.07 11.88 -12.03
CA HIS A 18 12.95 10.99 -11.72
C HIS A 18 11.99 11.84 -10.89
N GLY A 19 10.93 12.34 -11.51
CA GLY A 19 9.85 13.01 -10.82
C GLY A 19 9.25 12.04 -9.81
N ALA A 20 9.71 12.10 -8.56
CA ALA A 20 8.99 11.56 -7.44
C ALA A 20 7.72 12.40 -7.31
N MET A 21 6.61 11.90 -7.85
CA MET A 21 5.30 12.42 -7.50
C MET A 21 5.21 12.28 -5.97
N ALA A 22 5.31 13.40 -5.26
CA ALA A 22 5.10 13.44 -3.83
C ALA A 22 3.62 13.10 -3.60
N ASP A 23 3.38 11.86 -3.22
CA ASP A 23 2.11 11.43 -2.66
C ASP A 23 1.98 12.23 -1.34
N ASP A 24 0.99 13.11 -1.22
CA ASP A 24 0.71 13.89 0.02
C ASP A 24 0.37 12.99 1.22
N ALA A 25 0.45 11.68 1.03
CA ALA A 25 0.33 10.67 2.05
C ALA A 25 1.39 10.85 3.16
N VAL A 26 0.91 10.77 4.39
CA VAL A 26 1.75 10.81 5.60
C VAL A 26 1.71 9.43 6.24
N GLY A 27 2.87 8.92 6.64
CA GLY A 27 2.98 7.67 7.37
C GLY A 27 4.08 6.75 6.85
N GLU A 28 3.89 5.46 7.05
CA GLU A 28 4.87 4.43 6.72
C GLU A 28 4.23 3.34 5.85
N VAL A 29 5.00 2.87 4.87
CA VAL A 29 4.68 1.69 4.08
C VAL A 29 5.83 0.70 4.20
N ILE A 30 5.54 -0.48 4.74
CA ILE A 30 6.49 -1.59 4.86
C ILE A 30 6.06 -2.66 3.87
N VAL A 31 6.97 -3.01 2.97
CA VAL A 31 6.79 -4.10 2.01
C VAL A 31 7.93 -5.08 2.22
N ASP A 32 7.63 -6.19 2.88
CA ASP A 32 8.57 -7.28 3.09
C ASP A 32 8.12 -8.56 2.35
N LYS A 33 8.83 -9.65 2.60
CA LYS A 33 8.60 -10.96 1.95
C LYS A 33 7.31 -11.65 2.41
N ASP A 34 6.81 -11.37 3.60
CA ASP A 34 5.66 -12.03 4.24
C ASP A 34 4.45 -11.10 4.39
N GLN A 35 4.66 -9.78 4.40
CA GLN A 35 3.66 -8.79 4.73
C GLN A 35 3.79 -7.49 3.93
N ILE A 36 2.64 -6.86 3.71
CA ILE A 36 2.49 -5.46 3.32
C ILE A 36 1.78 -4.75 4.47
N ALA A 37 2.44 -3.78 5.09
CA ALA A 37 1.87 -2.94 6.14
C ALA A 37 1.80 -1.49 5.66
N ILE A 38 0.63 -0.87 5.74
CA ILE A 38 0.39 0.51 5.35
C ILE A 38 -0.18 1.22 6.57
N ALA A 39 0.47 2.28 7.01
CA ALA A 39 0.07 3.06 8.16
C ALA A 39 0.04 4.55 7.85
N GLY A 40 -0.94 5.29 8.38
CA GLY A 40 -1.01 6.75 8.26
C GLY A 40 -2.24 7.22 7.50
N ASN A 41 -2.08 8.08 6.50
CA ASN A 41 -3.22 8.55 5.71
C ASN A 41 -2.89 8.81 4.24
N GLY A 42 -3.89 8.68 3.37
CA GLY A 42 -3.87 9.24 2.02
C GLY A 42 -3.15 8.43 0.94
N TYR A 43 -2.47 7.31 1.27
CA TYR A 43 -1.80 6.51 0.24
C TYR A 43 -2.74 6.05 -0.88
N VAL A 44 -2.37 6.37 -2.13
CA VAL A 44 -3.04 5.88 -3.35
C VAL A 44 -2.05 5.05 -4.17
N ARG A 45 -1.98 3.74 -3.90
CA ARG A 45 -0.92 2.88 -4.46
C ARG A 45 -1.40 1.48 -4.81
N THR A 46 -0.65 0.86 -5.71
CA THR A 46 -0.82 -0.54 -6.11
C THR A 46 0.36 -1.37 -5.64
N PHE A 47 0.09 -2.53 -5.02
CA PHE A 47 1.12 -3.46 -4.58
C PHE A 47 0.84 -4.87 -5.11
N PRO A 48 1.87 -5.61 -5.56
CA PRO A 48 1.73 -7.05 -5.76
C PRO A 48 1.59 -7.71 -4.40
N CYS A 49 0.62 -8.60 -4.23
CA CYS A 49 0.35 -9.24 -2.95
C CYS A 49 1.17 -10.52 -2.78
N ASP A 50 1.30 -11.33 -3.84
CA ASP A 50 2.17 -12.53 -3.88
C ASP A 50 2.01 -13.49 -2.69
N GLY A 51 0.78 -13.68 -2.20
CA GLY A 51 0.49 -14.54 -1.06
C GLY A 51 0.83 -13.92 0.30
N ARG A 52 1.21 -12.64 0.35
CA ARG A 52 1.51 -11.93 1.60
C ARG A 52 0.24 -11.60 2.39
N ARG A 53 0.45 -11.33 3.67
CA ARG A 53 -0.56 -10.77 4.56
C ARG A 53 -0.59 -9.25 4.40
N VAL A 54 -1.77 -8.68 4.44
CA VAL A 54 -1.93 -7.22 4.32
C VAL A 54 -2.49 -6.65 5.61
N SER A 55 -1.86 -5.59 6.12
CA SER A 55 -2.35 -4.78 7.24
C SER A 55 -2.44 -3.32 6.80
N ILE A 56 -3.62 -2.71 6.92
CA ILE A 56 -3.87 -1.31 6.57
C ILE A 56 -4.45 -0.62 7.79
N ASN A 57 -3.71 0.32 8.37
CA ASN A 57 -4.10 1.05 9.58
C ASN A 57 -4.04 2.55 9.32
N GLY A 58 -5.18 3.22 9.26
CA GLY A 58 -5.15 4.62 8.92
C GLY A 58 -6.43 5.14 8.30
N THR A 59 -6.30 6.24 7.58
CA THR A 59 -7.44 6.89 6.95
C THR A 59 -7.23 7.21 5.48
N GLN A 60 -8.32 7.15 4.73
CA GLN A 60 -8.38 7.63 3.35
C GLN A 60 -7.35 6.98 2.41
N HIS A 61 -6.92 5.76 2.71
CA HIS A 61 -6.11 4.98 1.78
C HIS A 61 -6.96 4.49 0.61
N ASN A 62 -6.38 4.47 -0.59
CA ASN A 62 -6.97 3.85 -1.78
C ASN A 62 -5.96 2.86 -2.38
N ILE A 63 -6.06 1.61 -1.95
CA ILE A 63 -5.06 0.57 -2.19
C ILE A 63 -5.59 -0.47 -3.17
N THR A 64 -4.80 -0.79 -4.18
CA THR A 64 -5.05 -1.92 -5.08
C THR A 64 -4.00 -3.01 -4.85
N LEU A 65 -4.45 -4.23 -4.60
CA LEU A 65 -3.59 -5.39 -4.40
C LEU A 65 -3.74 -6.35 -5.57
N THR A 66 -2.65 -6.58 -6.29
CA THR A 66 -2.62 -7.50 -7.44
C THR A 66 -2.16 -8.90 -7.03
N GLY A 67 -2.60 -9.92 -7.75
CA GLY A 67 -2.38 -11.31 -7.34
C GLY A 67 -3.25 -11.71 -6.14
N THR A 68 -2.92 -12.84 -5.52
CA THR A 68 -3.70 -13.39 -4.40
C THR A 68 -3.05 -13.02 -3.07
N CYS A 69 -3.82 -12.50 -2.13
CA CYS A 69 -3.41 -12.22 -0.75
C CYS A 69 -3.77 -13.38 0.19
N ALA A 70 -2.93 -13.62 1.20
CA ALA A 70 -3.22 -14.62 2.23
C ALA A 70 -4.21 -14.13 3.28
N SER A 71 -4.21 -12.82 3.57
CA SER A 71 -5.16 -12.19 4.50
C SER A 71 -5.26 -10.69 4.27
N LEU A 72 -6.33 -10.09 4.79
CA LEU A 72 -6.50 -8.65 4.93
C LEU A 72 -6.88 -8.34 6.38
N GLU A 73 -6.16 -7.42 7.00
CA GLU A 73 -6.55 -6.73 8.21
C GLU A 73 -6.59 -5.24 7.92
N MET A 74 -7.73 -4.61 8.19
CA MET A 74 -7.91 -3.19 7.91
C MET A 74 -8.63 -2.49 9.06
N ASN A 75 -8.00 -1.46 9.61
CA ASN A 75 -8.51 -0.66 10.73
C ASN A 75 -8.44 0.84 10.39
N GLY A 76 -9.39 1.62 10.90
CA GLY A 76 -9.39 3.09 10.82
C GLY A 76 -10.66 3.65 10.17
N ALA A 77 -10.53 4.60 9.24
CA ALA A 77 -11.69 5.23 8.59
C ALA A 77 -11.51 5.50 7.09
N GLU A 78 -12.58 5.34 6.30
CA GLU A 78 -12.65 5.75 4.89
C GLU A 78 -11.57 5.12 3.96
N ASN A 79 -10.99 3.98 4.33
CA ASN A 79 -10.07 3.29 3.41
C ASN A 79 -10.85 2.51 2.36
N LYS A 80 -10.27 2.44 1.16
CA LYS A 80 -10.77 1.73 -0.01
C LYS A 80 -9.72 0.72 -0.44
N VAL A 81 -10.10 -0.55 -0.51
CA VAL A 81 -9.19 -1.63 -0.88
C VAL A 81 -9.81 -2.50 -1.95
N THR A 82 -9.06 -2.79 -3.00
CA THR A 82 -9.40 -3.79 -4.01
C THR A 82 -8.39 -4.92 -4.00
N LEU A 83 -8.81 -6.18 -3.82
CA LEU A 83 -7.90 -7.31 -3.68
C LEU A 83 -8.50 -8.66 -4.12
N ALA A 84 -7.64 -9.66 -4.30
CA ALA A 84 -8.07 -11.06 -4.35
C ALA A 84 -7.57 -11.81 -3.12
N LEU A 85 -8.42 -12.62 -2.51
CA LEU A 85 -8.12 -13.40 -1.31
C LEU A 85 -7.99 -14.89 -1.64
N ALA A 86 -7.12 -15.59 -0.93
CA ALA A 86 -7.06 -17.04 -0.97
C ALA A 86 -8.37 -17.69 -0.46
N PRO A 87 -8.73 -18.92 -0.89
CA PRO A 87 -10.02 -19.57 -0.57
C PRO A 87 -10.38 -19.72 0.92
N LYS A 88 -9.40 -19.63 1.82
CA LYS A 88 -9.56 -19.75 3.28
C LYS A 88 -8.87 -18.60 4.01
N ALA A 89 -8.65 -17.50 3.31
CA ALA A 89 -8.04 -16.31 3.89
C ALA A 89 -8.89 -15.77 5.04
N VAL A 90 -8.25 -15.04 5.95
CA VAL A 90 -8.94 -14.26 6.97
C VAL A 90 -9.03 -12.81 6.47
N MET A 91 -10.22 -12.24 6.52
CA MET A 91 -10.48 -10.84 6.23
C MET A 91 -11.09 -10.17 7.47
N VAL A 92 -10.33 -9.27 8.08
CA VAL A 92 -10.76 -8.45 9.22
C VAL A 92 -10.90 -7.01 8.76
N VAL A 93 -12.07 -6.43 9.00
CA VAL A 93 -12.36 -5.03 8.67
C VAL A 93 -12.99 -4.37 9.88
N ALA A 94 -12.33 -3.37 10.45
CA ALA A 94 -12.82 -2.63 11.60
C ALA A 94 -12.81 -1.11 11.37
N GLY A 95 -13.76 -0.42 12.01
CA GLY A 95 -13.78 1.04 12.10
C GLY A 95 -14.97 1.66 11.38
N ILE A 96 -14.74 2.69 10.55
CA ILE A 96 -15.84 3.50 9.98
C ILE A 96 -15.70 3.62 8.46
N GLN A 97 -16.79 3.41 7.72
CA GLN A 97 -16.91 3.73 6.28
C GLN A 97 -15.83 3.12 5.37
N GLN A 98 -15.37 1.92 5.73
CA GLN A 98 -14.43 1.16 4.91
C GLN A 98 -15.10 0.62 3.65
N THR A 99 -14.42 0.65 2.51
CA THR A 99 -14.85 0.00 1.26
C THR A 99 -13.89 -1.11 0.89
N VAL A 100 -14.39 -2.33 0.76
CA VAL A 100 -13.59 -3.48 0.32
C VAL A 100 -14.26 -4.14 -0.87
N ASN A 101 -13.57 -4.12 -2.00
CA ASN A 101 -13.92 -4.86 -3.20
C ASN A 101 -13.01 -6.07 -3.29
N TRP A 102 -13.55 -7.27 -3.09
CA TRP A 102 -12.73 -8.47 -3.02
C TRP A 102 -13.25 -9.57 -3.93
N ARG A 103 -12.36 -10.45 -4.36
CA ARG A 103 -12.70 -11.67 -5.09
C ARG A 103 -11.94 -12.86 -4.52
N SER A 104 -12.50 -14.05 -4.63
CA SER A 104 -11.82 -15.29 -4.24
C SER A 104 -12.47 -16.48 -4.92
N THR A 105 -11.68 -17.53 -5.18
CA THR A 105 -12.19 -18.84 -5.64
C THR A 105 -12.84 -19.65 -4.52
N GLY A 106 -12.77 -19.19 -3.27
CA GLY A 106 -13.51 -19.75 -2.12
C GLY A 106 -14.12 -18.67 -1.23
N GLU A 107 -14.57 -19.07 -0.05
CA GLU A 107 -15.15 -18.17 0.95
C GLU A 107 -14.14 -17.89 2.07
N PRO A 108 -13.62 -16.65 2.17
CA PRO A 108 -12.76 -16.26 3.27
C PRO A 108 -13.55 -16.17 4.57
N GLN A 109 -12.85 -16.30 5.70
CA GLN A 109 -13.41 -16.01 7.02
C GLN A 109 -13.48 -14.49 7.20
N GLN A 110 -14.70 -13.94 7.28
CA GLN A 110 -14.92 -12.50 7.37
C GLN A 110 -15.25 -12.10 8.81
N ARG A 111 -14.55 -11.08 9.33
CA ARG A 111 -14.81 -10.47 10.64
C ARG A 111 -14.93 -8.97 10.46
N ILE A 112 -16.16 -8.47 10.50
CA ILE A 112 -16.47 -7.08 10.21
C ILE A 112 -17.04 -6.42 11.47
N SER A 113 -16.48 -5.28 11.89
CA SER A 113 -16.92 -4.55 13.08
C SER A 113 -16.88 -3.03 12.88
N GLY A 114 -17.88 -2.33 13.43
CA GLY A 114 -18.04 -0.89 13.21
C GLY A 114 -19.22 -0.57 12.30
N VAL A 115 -19.17 0.56 11.60
CA VAL A 115 -20.36 1.11 10.90
C VAL A 115 -20.04 1.67 9.52
N GLY A 116 -21.01 1.57 8.61
CA GLY A 116 -20.97 2.19 7.28
C GLY A 116 -20.06 1.48 6.27
N HIS A 117 -19.63 0.24 6.54
CA HIS A 117 -18.79 -0.50 5.61
C HIS A 117 -19.53 -0.89 4.32
N LYS A 118 -18.84 -0.81 3.18
CA LYS A 118 -19.26 -1.41 1.91
C LYS A 118 -18.32 -2.56 1.56
N ILE A 119 -18.74 -3.78 1.83
CA ILE A 119 -17.98 -4.99 1.55
C ILE A 119 -18.65 -5.72 0.38
N GLN A 120 -17.99 -5.74 -0.77
CA GLN A 120 -18.54 -6.27 -2.01
C GLN A 120 -17.64 -7.37 -2.57
N ARG A 121 -18.25 -8.51 -2.87
CA ARG A 121 -17.64 -9.58 -3.66
C ARG A 121 -17.79 -9.25 -5.14
N ASN A 122 -16.70 -9.32 -5.90
CA ASN A 122 -16.65 -9.16 -7.36
C ASN A 122 -16.37 -10.47 -8.08
#